data_AF-R9LUZ1-F1
#
_entry.id   AF-R9LUZ1-F1
#
_cell.length_a   1.000
_cell.length_b   1.000
_cell.length_c   1.000
_cell.angle_alpha   90.00
_cell.angle_beta   90.00
_cell.angle_gamma   90.00
#
_symmetry.space_group_name_H-M   'P 1'
#
loop_
_entity.id
_entity.type
_entity.pdbx_description
1 polymer ?
#
loop_
_entity_poly.entity_id
_entity_poly.type
_entity_poly.pdbx_seq_one_letter_code
_entity_poly.pdbx_strand_id
1 'polypeptide(L)'
;MKRFGTFAAGMAVMLLICSLAGGASAAGGQVEFNRAGISLFGEDHVRAGESYTAPNGQQVPSVITYVDNAGGKTNYLSVRQISELLNVDINWDAQKNRVNFGQDRSADQKLTIGTTPPEAGSQNTVHGPFTEIDPDKAAGKTLTGVLQDNTRVQTTCGYSTGGTFYPSNGNYIVLTVTNNGSTTQISNAGRARTLGGFDTFASVRIAPGETLTRAFYIADDAKELESTLSLGVYDEGVAESDITVSLKQYE
;
A
#
# COMPACT_ATOMS: atom_id res chain seq x y z
N MET A 1 41.70 -41.09 -10.95
CA MET A 1 40.92 -40.72 -12.16
C MET A 1 40.13 -39.46 -11.81
N LYS A 2 40.28 -38.40 -12.60
CA LYS A 2 39.99 -37.01 -12.22
C LYS A 2 38.51 -36.63 -12.39
N ARG A 3 38.04 -35.72 -11.53
CA ARG A 3 36.68 -35.18 -11.28
C ARG A 3 35.98 -34.50 -12.48
N PHE A 4 36.09 -35.02 -13.70
CA PHE A 4 35.48 -34.42 -14.90
C PHE A 4 33.99 -34.76 -15.07
N GLY A 5 33.52 -35.87 -14.50
CA GLY A 5 32.12 -36.30 -14.63
C GLY A 5 31.12 -35.39 -13.90
N THR A 6 31.47 -34.86 -12.72
CA THR A 6 30.60 -33.97 -11.95
C THR A 6 30.47 -32.58 -12.55
N PHE A 7 31.52 -32.06 -13.20
CA PHE A 7 31.48 -30.79 -13.92
C PHE A 7 30.61 -30.89 -15.19
N ALA A 8 30.76 -31.97 -15.96
CA ALA A 8 29.96 -32.21 -17.16
C ALA A 8 28.47 -32.44 -16.81
N ALA A 9 28.18 -33.14 -15.71
CA ALA A 9 26.81 -33.29 -15.21
C ALA A 9 26.20 -31.97 -14.77
N GLY A 10 26.98 -31.09 -14.11
CA GLY A 10 26.54 -29.74 -13.73
C GLY A 10 26.21 -28.85 -14.94
N MET A 11 27.05 -28.89 -15.98
CA MET A 11 26.76 -28.18 -17.24
C MET A 11 25.53 -28.74 -17.96
N ALA A 12 25.34 -30.07 -17.95
CA ALA A 12 24.17 -30.69 -18.56
C ALA A 12 22.86 -30.32 -17.85
N VAL A 13 22.87 -30.22 -16.51
CA VAL A 13 21.72 -29.74 -15.73
C VAL A 13 21.45 -28.26 -15.99
N MET A 14 22.47 -27.41 -16.05
CA MET A 14 22.31 -26.00 -16.43
C MET A 14 21.76 -25.84 -17.86
N LEU A 15 22.25 -26.62 -18.82
CA LEU A 15 21.73 -26.65 -20.19
C LEU A 15 20.27 -27.15 -20.24
N LEU A 16 19.90 -28.11 -19.39
CA LEU A 16 18.53 -28.59 -19.30
C LEU A 16 17.59 -27.51 -18.74
N ILE A 17 18.03 -26.80 -17.69
CA ILE A 17 17.30 -25.67 -17.09
C ILE A 17 17.18 -24.51 -18.10
N CYS A 18 18.24 -24.21 -18.87
CA CYS A 18 18.17 -23.24 -19.97
C CYS A 18 17.27 -23.71 -21.12
N SER A 19 17.16 -25.02 -21.38
CA SER A 19 16.29 -25.58 -22.43
C SER A 19 14.81 -25.64 -22.02
N LEU A 20 14.53 -25.64 -20.71
CA LEU A 20 13.18 -25.48 -20.16
C LEU A 20 12.68 -24.02 -20.22
N ALA A 21 13.57 -23.05 -20.49
CA ALA A 21 13.19 -21.71 -20.95
C ALA A 21 12.85 -21.69 -22.47
N GLY A 22 12.70 -22.87 -23.08
CA GLY A 22 12.28 -23.06 -24.46
C GLY A 22 10.82 -22.71 -24.64
N GLY A 23 10.57 -21.79 -25.56
CA GLY A 23 9.23 -21.38 -25.92
C GLY A 23 8.33 -22.54 -26.31
N ALA A 24 7.13 -22.60 -25.73
CA ALA A 24 6.11 -23.54 -26.16
C ALA A 24 5.48 -23.02 -27.47
N SER A 25 5.45 -23.85 -28.51
CA SER A 25 4.63 -23.56 -29.69
C SER A 25 3.17 -23.77 -29.28
N ALA A 26 2.44 -22.67 -29.09
CA ALA A 26 0.99 -22.74 -29.01
C ALA A 26 0.45 -22.93 -30.44
N ALA A 27 -0.70 -23.59 -30.60
CA ALA A 27 -1.33 -23.73 -31.90
C ALA A 27 -1.68 -22.31 -32.43
N GLY A 28 -0.85 -21.76 -33.32
CA GLY A 28 -1.00 -20.43 -33.92
C GLY A 28 -0.07 -19.32 -33.41
N GLY A 29 0.95 -19.63 -32.60
CA GLY A 29 1.94 -18.65 -32.14
C GLY A 29 3.08 -19.24 -31.31
N GLN A 30 4.09 -18.42 -31.00
CA GLN A 30 5.23 -18.78 -30.16
C GLN A 30 5.09 -18.16 -28.78
N VAL A 31 5.33 -18.92 -27.72
CA VAL A 31 5.44 -18.38 -26.35
C VAL A 31 6.90 -18.16 -26.01
N GLU A 32 7.27 -17.02 -25.43
CA GLU A 32 8.59 -16.73 -24.91
C GLU A 32 8.50 -16.44 -23.41
N PHE A 33 9.49 -16.88 -22.63
CA PHE A 33 9.51 -16.69 -21.19
C PHE A 33 10.60 -15.69 -20.79
N ASN A 34 10.25 -14.75 -19.91
CA ASN A 34 11.14 -13.76 -19.30
C ASN A 34 11.98 -12.94 -20.31
N ARG A 35 11.46 -12.68 -21.52
CA ARG A 35 12.15 -11.82 -22.51
C ARG A 35 11.99 -10.33 -22.25
N ALA A 36 11.00 -9.97 -21.43
CA ALA A 36 10.76 -8.61 -20.97
C ALA A 36 10.90 -8.53 -19.45
N GLY A 37 11.23 -7.33 -18.96
CA GLY A 37 11.22 -6.99 -17.54
C GLY A 37 9.93 -6.31 -17.11
N ILE A 38 9.87 -5.93 -15.83
CA ILE A 38 8.79 -5.16 -15.22
C ILE A 38 9.45 -3.98 -14.51
N SER A 39 9.04 -2.77 -14.88
CA SER A 39 9.42 -1.54 -14.18
C SER A 39 8.20 -0.85 -13.61
N LEU A 40 8.37 -0.21 -12.45
CA LEU A 40 7.37 0.57 -11.74
C LEU A 40 8.06 1.87 -11.31
N PHE A 41 7.41 3.01 -11.55
CA PHE A 41 8.01 4.34 -11.31
C PHE A 41 9.39 4.57 -11.97
N GLY A 42 9.66 3.88 -13.08
CA GLY A 42 10.94 3.96 -13.79
C GLY A 42 12.08 3.15 -13.16
N GLU A 43 11.83 2.42 -12.07
CA GLU A 43 12.77 1.49 -11.46
C GLU A 43 12.51 0.06 -11.97
N ASP A 44 13.58 -0.65 -12.33
CA ASP A 44 13.51 -2.06 -12.72
C ASP A 44 13.28 -2.94 -11.49
N HIS A 45 12.07 -3.48 -11.35
CA HIS A 45 11.74 -4.45 -10.30
C HIS A 45 11.94 -5.90 -10.75
N VAL A 46 11.88 -6.14 -12.06
CA VAL A 46 12.21 -7.44 -12.67
C VAL A 46 12.97 -7.15 -13.96
N ARG A 47 14.17 -7.70 -14.08
CA ARG A 47 14.96 -7.60 -15.31
C ARG A 47 14.58 -8.73 -16.27
N ALA A 48 14.82 -8.49 -17.56
CA ALA A 48 14.69 -9.56 -18.55
C ALA A 48 15.60 -10.75 -18.18
N GLY A 49 15.03 -11.95 -18.21
CA GLY A 49 15.66 -13.21 -17.82
C GLY A 49 15.32 -13.65 -16.39
N GLU A 50 14.80 -12.77 -15.54
CA GLU A 50 14.48 -13.11 -14.14
C GLU A 50 13.14 -13.86 -14.02
N SER A 51 13.11 -14.81 -13.10
CA SER A 51 11.92 -15.59 -12.72
C SER A 51 11.42 -15.16 -11.35
N TYR A 52 10.13 -15.39 -11.12
CA TYR A 52 9.50 -15.15 -9.82
C TYR A 52 9.51 -16.42 -8.98
N THR A 53 9.91 -16.29 -7.71
CA THR A 53 9.81 -17.39 -6.75
C THR A 53 8.45 -17.36 -6.08
N ALA A 54 7.58 -18.31 -6.43
CA ALA A 54 6.27 -18.44 -5.80
C ALA A 54 6.41 -18.86 -4.32
N PRO A 55 5.38 -18.64 -3.47
CA PRO A 55 5.43 -18.98 -2.05
C PRO A 55 5.72 -20.45 -1.73
N ASN A 56 5.45 -21.35 -2.67
CA ASN A 56 5.80 -22.77 -2.56
C ASN A 56 7.28 -23.08 -2.92
N GLY A 57 8.09 -22.05 -3.12
CA GLY A 57 9.51 -22.13 -3.48
C GLY A 57 9.78 -22.41 -4.97
N GLN A 58 8.76 -22.56 -5.80
CA GLN A 58 8.95 -22.85 -7.23
C GLN A 58 9.24 -21.59 -8.04
N GLN A 59 10.15 -21.70 -8.99
CA GLN A 59 10.40 -20.66 -9.98
C GLN A 59 9.32 -20.72 -11.06
N VAL A 60 8.65 -19.60 -11.30
CA VAL A 60 7.69 -19.41 -12.38
C VAL A 60 8.10 -18.21 -13.25
N PRO A 61 7.70 -18.17 -14.53
CA PRO A 61 7.98 -17.01 -15.36
C PRO A 61 7.39 -15.74 -14.75
N SER A 62 8.18 -14.67 -14.68
CA SER A 62 7.69 -13.34 -14.32
C SER A 62 6.88 -12.73 -15.46
N VAL A 63 7.34 -12.92 -16.70
CA VAL A 63 6.67 -12.45 -17.91
C VAL A 63 6.57 -13.59 -18.91
N ILE A 64 5.38 -13.79 -19.46
CA ILE A 64 5.13 -14.69 -20.59
C ILE A 64 4.77 -13.80 -21.78
N THR A 65 5.53 -13.88 -22.86
CA THR A 65 5.26 -13.15 -24.10
C THR A 65 4.66 -14.10 -25.12
N TYR A 66 3.44 -13.85 -25.55
CA TYR A 66 2.86 -14.52 -26.71
C TYR A 66 3.21 -13.74 -27.98
N VAL A 67 3.70 -14.45 -28.99
CA VAL A 67 4.01 -13.93 -30.32
C VAL A 67 3.03 -14.56 -31.32
N ASP A 68 2.18 -13.74 -31.93
CA ASP A 68 1.24 -14.20 -32.96
C ASP A 68 1.93 -14.47 -34.31
N ASN A 69 1.19 -15.05 -35.27
CA ASN A 69 1.71 -15.37 -36.60
C ASN A 69 2.18 -14.15 -37.42
N ALA A 70 1.71 -12.93 -37.10
CA ALA A 70 2.16 -11.70 -37.72
C ALA A 70 3.38 -11.08 -37.00
N GLY A 71 3.85 -11.71 -35.93
CA GLY A 71 4.95 -11.23 -35.09
C GLY A 71 4.52 -10.26 -33.98
N GLY A 72 3.22 -10.04 -33.78
CA GLY A 72 2.67 -9.20 -32.72
C GLY A 72 2.93 -9.82 -31.34
N LYS A 73 3.34 -9.00 -30.37
CA LYS A 73 3.74 -9.44 -29.03
C LYS A 73 2.74 -9.00 -27.96
N THR A 74 2.30 -9.94 -27.12
CA THR A 74 1.43 -9.68 -25.97
C THR A 74 2.06 -10.26 -24.70
N ASN A 75 2.24 -9.42 -23.68
CA ASN A 75 2.81 -9.85 -22.40
C ASN A 75 1.70 -10.22 -21.40
N TYR A 76 1.86 -11.37 -20.76
CA TYR A 76 1.09 -11.82 -19.61
C TYR A 76 2.00 -11.79 -18.38
N LEU A 77 1.48 -11.23 -17.30
CA LEU A 77 2.23 -11.01 -16.06
C LEU A 77 1.68 -11.90 -14.96
N SER A 78 2.56 -12.37 -14.08
CA SER A 78 2.15 -13.10 -12.87
C SER A 78 1.28 -12.18 -12.00
N VAL A 79 0.00 -12.52 -11.86
CA VAL A 79 -0.95 -11.72 -11.07
C VAL A 79 -0.48 -11.52 -9.63
N ARG A 80 0.17 -12.54 -9.05
CA ARG A 80 0.72 -12.49 -7.69
C ARG A 80 1.92 -11.54 -7.60
N GLN A 81 2.86 -11.63 -8.53
CA GLN A 81 4.04 -10.74 -8.53
C GLN A 81 3.61 -9.29 -8.72
N ILE A 82 2.65 -9.05 -9.63
CA ILE A 82 2.11 -7.71 -9.85
C ILE A 82 1.32 -7.21 -8.63
N SER A 83 0.56 -8.06 -7.96
CA SER A 83 -0.17 -7.66 -6.75
C SER A 83 0.76 -7.26 -5.60
N GLU A 84 1.89 -7.96 -5.44
CA GLU A 84 2.93 -7.63 -4.46
C GLU A 84 3.59 -6.29 -4.81
N LEU A 85 3.98 -6.08 -6.07
CA LEU A 85 4.58 -4.82 -6.52
C LEU A 85 3.63 -3.63 -6.38
N LEU A 86 2.34 -3.83 -6.63
CA LEU A 86 1.34 -2.76 -6.59
C LEU A 86 0.71 -2.56 -5.21
N ASN A 87 1.10 -3.36 -4.20
CA ASN A 87 0.47 -3.39 -2.88
C ASN A 87 -1.07 -3.53 -2.98
N VAL A 88 -1.51 -4.52 -3.76
CA VAL A 88 -2.91 -4.83 -4.03
C VAL A 88 -3.24 -6.20 -3.44
N ASP A 89 -4.31 -6.26 -2.65
CA ASP A 89 -4.85 -7.55 -2.20
C ASP A 89 -5.45 -8.31 -3.39
N ILE A 90 -5.15 -9.60 -3.49
CA ILE A 90 -5.75 -10.48 -4.50
C ILE A 90 -6.34 -11.73 -3.85
N ASN A 91 -7.50 -12.16 -4.35
CA ASN A 91 -8.12 -13.41 -3.92
C ASN A 91 -8.70 -14.18 -5.10
N TRP A 92 -8.69 -15.51 -5.02
CA TRP A 92 -9.39 -16.36 -5.98
C TRP A 92 -10.83 -16.60 -5.53
N ASP A 93 -11.78 -16.16 -6.34
CA ASP A 93 -13.20 -16.44 -6.16
C ASP A 93 -13.56 -17.69 -6.97
N ALA A 94 -13.51 -18.85 -6.30
CA ALA A 94 -13.79 -20.14 -6.91
C ALA A 94 -15.26 -20.28 -7.36
N GLN A 95 -16.20 -19.59 -6.69
CA GLN A 95 -17.62 -19.67 -7.04
C GLN A 95 -17.91 -18.98 -8.37
N LYS A 96 -17.25 -17.84 -8.62
CA LYS A 96 -17.40 -17.07 -9.87
C LYS A 96 -16.27 -17.33 -10.88
N ASN A 97 -15.34 -18.24 -10.56
CA ASN A 97 -14.18 -18.61 -11.37
C ASN A 97 -13.38 -17.38 -11.84
N ARG A 98 -13.00 -16.50 -10.91
CA ARG A 98 -12.31 -15.24 -11.21
C ARG A 98 -11.27 -14.86 -10.15
N VAL A 99 -10.31 -14.03 -10.55
CA VAL A 99 -9.42 -13.34 -9.62
C VAL A 99 -10.05 -12.01 -9.22
N ASN A 100 -10.21 -11.77 -7.93
CA ASN A 100 -10.63 -10.48 -7.37
C ASN A 100 -9.38 -9.67 -7.00
N PHE A 101 -9.41 -8.38 -7.32
CA PHE A 101 -8.40 -7.39 -6.96
C PHE A 101 -8.99 -6.39 -5.98
N GLY A 102 -8.20 -6.01 -4.98
CA GLY A 102 -8.62 -5.18 -3.86
C GLY A 102 -9.38 -5.97 -2.79
N GLN A 103 -9.70 -5.29 -1.69
CA GLN A 103 -10.45 -5.88 -0.59
C GLN A 103 -11.85 -6.28 -1.05
N ASP A 104 -12.23 -7.53 -0.83
CA ASP A 104 -13.60 -7.99 -1.08
C ASP A 104 -14.53 -7.29 -0.09
N ARG A 105 -15.32 -6.34 -0.59
CA ARG A 105 -16.37 -5.68 0.19
C ARG A 105 -17.59 -6.59 0.25
N SER A 106 -17.44 -7.79 0.81
CA SER A 106 -18.59 -8.49 1.37
C SER A 106 -19.16 -7.62 2.49
N ALA A 107 -20.48 -7.50 2.54
CA ALA A 107 -21.24 -6.43 3.20
C ALA A 107 -21.14 -6.32 4.74
N ASP A 108 -20.07 -6.84 5.35
CA ASP A 108 -19.90 -6.99 6.79
C ASP A 108 -18.68 -6.25 7.38
N GLN A 109 -18.26 -5.12 6.79
CA GLN A 109 -17.74 -4.05 7.66
C GLN A 109 -18.92 -3.45 8.43
N LYS A 110 -19.51 -4.23 9.34
CA LYS A 110 -20.20 -3.64 10.48
C LYS A 110 -19.12 -2.88 11.24
N LEU A 111 -19.18 -1.55 11.22
CA LEU A 111 -18.63 -0.78 12.34
C LEU A 111 -19.19 -1.44 13.59
N THR A 112 -18.33 -1.99 14.44
CA THR A 112 -18.73 -2.43 15.76
C THR A 112 -19.11 -1.19 16.54
N ILE A 113 -20.38 -0.77 16.45
CA ILE A 113 -20.97 0.26 17.30
C ILE A 113 -21.09 -0.38 18.68
N GLY A 114 -20.09 -0.15 19.54
CA GLY A 114 -20.06 -0.77 20.86
C GLY A 114 -19.01 -0.20 21.82
N THR A 115 -18.00 0.51 21.31
CA THR A 115 -17.03 1.22 22.16
C THR A 115 -17.01 2.69 21.78
N THR A 116 -17.35 3.55 22.74
CA THR A 116 -17.11 4.99 22.64
C THR A 116 -15.62 5.21 22.35
N PRO A 117 -15.25 5.90 21.27
CA PRO A 117 -13.85 6.11 20.95
C PRO A 117 -13.14 6.89 22.07
N PRO A 118 -11.86 6.58 22.37
CA PRO A 118 -11.09 7.29 23.38
C PRO A 118 -10.86 8.76 22.99
N GLU A 119 -10.46 9.59 23.95
CA GLU A 119 -10.06 10.99 23.72
C GLU A 119 -8.59 11.13 23.28
N ALA A 120 -7.83 10.02 23.30
CA ALA A 120 -6.45 9.93 22.82
C ALA A 120 -6.25 8.74 21.89
N GLY A 121 -5.31 8.87 20.94
CA GLY A 121 -4.94 7.81 19.99
C GLY A 121 -4.24 6.62 20.66
N SER A 122 -4.16 5.50 19.94
CA SER A 122 -3.53 4.27 20.45
C SER A 122 -2.05 4.24 20.05
N GLN A 123 -1.18 4.59 21.01
CA GLN A 123 0.27 4.61 20.79
C GLN A 123 0.82 3.23 20.39
N ASN A 124 1.79 3.23 19.46
CA ASN A 124 2.50 2.07 18.91
C ASN A 124 1.62 1.10 18.10
N THR A 125 0.46 1.55 17.62
CA THR A 125 -0.32 0.83 16.60
C THR A 125 0.37 0.97 15.25
N VAL A 126 0.45 -0.10 14.46
CA VAL A 126 1.18 -0.14 13.17
C VAL A 126 0.25 -0.57 12.04
N HIS A 127 0.24 0.20 10.95
CA HIS A 127 -0.46 -0.13 9.70
C HIS A 127 0.41 0.21 8.48
N GLY A 128 0.86 -0.82 7.77
CA GLY A 128 1.87 -0.68 6.71
C GLY A 128 3.14 0.00 7.25
N PRO A 129 3.68 1.03 6.57
CA PRO A 129 4.88 1.72 7.03
C PRO A 129 4.61 2.72 8.16
N PHE A 130 3.34 2.92 8.55
CA PHE A 130 2.95 3.93 9.54
C PHE A 130 2.82 3.35 10.94
N THR A 131 3.39 4.05 11.92
CA THR A 131 3.18 3.80 13.35
C THR A 131 2.57 5.03 14.00
N GLU A 132 1.45 4.91 14.71
CA GLU A 132 0.95 6.01 15.56
C GLU A 132 1.84 6.13 16.79
N ILE A 133 2.40 7.32 17.01
CA ILE A 133 3.39 7.58 18.06
C ILE A 133 2.91 8.70 18.99
N ASP A 134 3.60 8.85 20.12
CA ASP A 134 3.45 10.01 20.98
C ASP A 134 3.82 11.31 20.23
N PRO A 135 2.94 12.34 20.18
CA PRO A 135 3.22 13.64 19.58
C PRO A 135 4.52 14.30 20.06
N ASP A 136 4.92 14.07 21.31
CA ASP A 136 6.16 14.65 21.85
C ASP A 136 7.42 14.16 21.12
N LYS A 137 7.35 13.01 20.43
CA LYS A 137 8.46 12.53 19.59
C LYS A 137 8.68 13.37 18.34
N ALA A 138 7.69 14.14 17.91
CA ALA A 138 7.79 15.10 16.81
C ALA A 138 8.11 16.52 17.30
N ALA A 139 8.10 16.77 18.61
CA ALA A 139 8.40 18.09 19.17
C ALA A 139 9.87 18.47 18.91
N GLY A 140 10.09 19.72 18.50
CA GLY A 140 11.43 20.25 18.19
C GLY A 140 12.04 19.76 16.88
N LYS A 141 11.32 18.95 16.10
CA LYS A 141 11.73 18.51 14.75
C LYS A 141 11.61 19.64 13.73
N THR A 142 12.38 19.54 12.65
CA THR A 142 12.39 20.57 11.61
C THR A 142 11.21 20.37 10.68
N LEU A 143 10.43 21.42 10.41
CA LEU A 143 9.32 21.36 9.47
C LEU A 143 9.85 21.22 8.04
N THR A 144 9.41 20.18 7.35
CA THR A 144 9.86 19.84 5.98
C THR A 144 8.71 19.83 4.98
N GLY A 145 7.47 19.61 5.43
CA GLY A 145 6.29 19.56 4.57
C GLY A 145 5.04 20.14 5.22
N VAL A 146 4.23 20.84 4.42
CA VAL A 146 2.93 21.38 4.85
C VAL A 146 1.88 20.98 3.83
N LEU A 147 0.95 20.12 4.25
CA LEU A 147 -0.24 19.82 3.45
C LEU A 147 -1.36 20.78 3.82
N GLN A 148 -1.49 21.09 5.11
CA GLN A 148 -2.46 22.03 5.65
C GLN A 148 -1.88 22.78 6.85
N ASP A 149 -2.24 24.06 6.96
CA ASP A 149 -1.78 24.91 8.05
C ASP A 149 -2.91 25.83 8.51
N ASN A 150 -3.42 25.55 9.71
CA ASN A 150 -4.50 26.32 10.35
C ASN A 150 -5.72 26.53 9.44
N THR A 151 -6.03 25.53 8.59
CA THR A 151 -7.16 25.60 7.67
C THR A 151 -8.45 25.45 8.45
N ARG A 152 -9.28 26.49 8.51
CA ARG A 152 -10.64 26.39 9.07
C ARG A 152 -11.62 25.84 8.04
N VAL A 153 -12.43 24.88 8.47
CA VAL A 153 -13.43 24.19 7.65
C VAL A 153 -14.76 24.20 8.38
N GLN A 154 -15.80 24.65 7.69
CA GLN A 154 -17.19 24.59 8.12
C GLN A 154 -17.99 23.78 7.10
N THR A 155 -18.60 22.68 7.53
CA THR A 155 -19.20 21.70 6.62
C THR A 155 -20.24 20.83 7.31
N THR A 156 -21.23 20.35 6.56
CA THR A 156 -22.28 19.45 7.06
C THR A 156 -21.98 17.97 6.83
N CYS A 157 -20.92 17.64 6.08
CA CYS A 157 -20.58 16.26 5.71
C CYS A 157 -19.27 15.74 6.33
N GLY A 158 -18.68 16.51 7.24
CA GLY A 158 -17.34 16.26 7.78
C GLY A 158 -16.23 16.67 6.80
N TYR A 159 -15.00 16.33 7.17
CA TYR A 159 -13.79 16.74 6.50
C TYR A 159 -12.86 15.56 6.27
N SER A 160 -12.16 15.54 5.15
CA SER A 160 -11.14 14.53 4.86
C SER A 160 -9.91 15.18 4.26
N THR A 161 -8.74 14.69 4.64
CA THR A 161 -7.44 15.11 4.14
C THR A 161 -6.49 13.91 4.15
N GLY A 162 -5.30 14.08 3.58
CA GLY A 162 -4.31 13.03 3.49
C GLY A 162 -3.33 13.32 2.36
N GLY A 163 -2.38 12.42 2.21
CA GLY A 163 -1.38 12.52 1.15
C GLY A 163 -0.46 11.33 1.14
N THR A 164 0.37 11.28 0.11
CA THR A 164 1.52 10.39 0.03
C THR A 164 2.70 11.08 0.73
N PHE A 165 3.24 10.43 1.75
CA PHE A 165 4.34 10.95 2.54
C PHE A 165 5.62 10.19 2.20
N TYR A 166 6.71 10.90 1.94
CA TYR A 166 7.99 10.26 1.63
C TYR A 166 8.92 10.39 2.83
N PRO A 167 9.57 9.30 3.29
CA PRO A 167 10.55 9.36 4.38
C PRO A 167 11.71 10.32 4.10
N SER A 168 12.06 10.51 2.82
CA SER A 168 13.07 11.50 2.38
C SER A 168 12.70 12.95 2.71
N ASN A 169 11.42 13.21 3.00
CA ASN A 169 10.92 14.52 3.42
C ASN A 169 10.70 14.57 4.93
N GLY A 170 11.28 13.65 5.71
CA GLY A 170 11.10 13.54 7.16
C GLY A 170 10.11 12.47 7.57
N ASN A 171 10.34 11.83 8.71
CA ASN A 171 9.58 10.65 9.11
C ASN A 171 8.34 10.96 9.98
N TYR A 172 8.20 12.19 10.47
CA TYR A 172 7.18 12.54 11.44
C TYR A 172 6.03 13.29 10.77
N ILE A 173 4.82 12.76 10.87
CA ILE A 173 3.62 13.34 10.29
C ILE A 173 2.70 13.74 11.45
N VAL A 174 2.37 15.01 11.56
CA VAL A 174 1.56 15.54 12.68
C VAL A 174 0.25 16.10 12.15
N LEU A 175 -0.84 15.57 12.68
CA LEU A 175 -2.20 16.08 12.53
C LEU A 175 -2.57 16.86 13.80
N THR A 176 -3.02 18.10 13.63
CA THR A 176 -3.68 18.87 14.70
C THR A 176 -5.08 19.24 14.26
N VAL A 177 -6.07 19.01 15.11
CA VAL A 177 -7.47 19.33 14.87
C VAL A 177 -8.04 20.03 16.09
N THR A 178 -8.45 21.29 15.93
CA THR A 178 -9.21 22.03 16.93
C THR A 178 -10.70 21.98 16.56
N ASN A 179 -11.54 21.58 17.52
CA ASN A 179 -12.99 21.62 17.36
C ASN A 179 -13.53 22.99 17.80
N ASN A 180 -13.87 23.84 16.83
CA ASN A 180 -14.45 25.16 17.09
C ASN A 180 -15.98 25.10 17.27
N GLY A 181 -16.60 23.96 16.96
CA GLY A 181 -18.03 23.76 17.01
C GLY A 181 -18.57 23.47 18.42
N SER A 182 -19.85 23.14 18.49
CA SER A 182 -20.57 22.83 19.73
C SER A 182 -20.85 21.34 19.94
N THR A 183 -20.52 20.49 18.96
CA THR A 183 -20.73 19.04 19.00
C THR A 183 -19.41 18.28 18.99
N THR A 184 -19.41 17.06 19.54
CA THR A 184 -18.20 16.23 19.55
C THR A 184 -17.87 15.75 18.14
N GLN A 185 -16.60 15.91 17.74
CA GLN A 185 -16.07 15.40 16.48
C GLN A 185 -15.31 14.08 16.71
N ILE A 186 -15.22 13.25 15.67
CA ILE A 186 -14.47 12.00 15.64
C ILE A 186 -13.36 12.12 14.59
N SER A 187 -12.10 12.03 15.04
CA SER A 187 -10.93 11.94 14.18
C SER A 187 -10.63 10.48 13.84
N ASN A 188 -10.62 10.18 12.54
CA ASN A 188 -10.20 8.92 11.96
C ASN A 188 -8.85 9.10 11.25
N ALA A 189 -8.01 8.08 11.31
CA ALA A 189 -6.77 8.00 10.53
C ALA A 189 -6.59 6.57 10.03
N GLY A 190 -5.98 6.41 8.87
CA GLY A 190 -5.70 5.09 8.32
C GLY A 190 -4.79 5.14 7.12
N ARG A 191 -4.11 4.03 6.86
CA ARG A 191 -3.38 3.83 5.61
C ARG A 191 -4.36 3.48 4.51
N ALA A 192 -4.31 4.21 3.40
CA ALA A 192 -5.09 3.90 2.21
C ALA A 192 -4.38 2.84 1.36
N ARG A 193 -5.13 1.85 0.85
CA ARG A 193 -4.62 0.82 -0.07
C ARG A 193 -4.83 1.21 -1.54
N THR A 194 -3.97 0.72 -2.43
CA THR A 194 -3.95 1.07 -3.87
C THR A 194 -5.30 0.83 -4.58
N LEU A 195 -5.98 -0.27 -4.28
CA LEU A 195 -7.30 -0.62 -4.84
C LEU A 195 -8.41 -0.63 -3.78
N GLY A 196 -8.43 0.41 -2.96
CA GLY A 196 -9.47 0.64 -1.97
C GLY A 196 -9.35 -0.25 -0.74
N GLY A 197 -9.94 0.23 0.35
CA GLY A 197 -9.73 -0.33 1.69
C GLY A 197 -8.86 0.61 2.53
N PHE A 198 -9.03 0.51 3.84
CA PHE A 198 -8.34 1.35 4.82
C PHE A 198 -7.90 0.47 5.98
N ASP A 199 -6.61 0.51 6.29
CA ASP A 199 -6.09 -0.03 7.55
C ASP A 199 -6.25 1.07 8.59
N THR A 200 -7.30 0.98 9.40
CA THR A 200 -7.74 2.07 10.29
C THR A 200 -7.03 2.02 11.64
N PHE A 201 -6.39 3.13 12.02
CA PHE A 201 -6.02 3.40 13.40
C PHE A 201 -7.28 3.63 14.25
N ALA A 202 -7.11 3.63 15.58
CA ALA A 202 -8.20 3.98 16.48
C ALA A 202 -8.78 5.36 16.16
N SER A 203 -10.11 5.44 16.15
CA SER A 203 -10.85 6.70 16.12
C SER A 203 -10.69 7.42 17.46
N VAL A 204 -10.67 8.75 17.43
CA VAL A 204 -10.46 9.59 18.62
C VAL A 204 -11.52 10.68 18.71
N ARG A 205 -12.14 10.88 19.88
CA ARG A 205 -13.10 11.98 20.11
C ARG A 205 -12.38 13.31 20.32
N ILE A 206 -13.03 14.38 19.88
CA ILE A 206 -12.61 15.76 20.11
C ILE A 206 -13.83 16.53 20.63
N ALA A 207 -13.85 16.81 21.94
CA ALA A 207 -14.93 17.57 22.55
C ALA A 207 -14.96 19.04 22.02
N PRO A 208 -16.09 19.75 22.15
CA PRO A 208 -16.17 21.18 21.81
C PRO A 208 -15.07 22.00 22.49
N GLY A 209 -14.35 22.83 21.73
CA GLY A 209 -13.26 23.66 22.22
C GLY A 209 -11.92 22.94 22.42
N GLU A 210 -11.88 21.61 22.34
CA GLU A 210 -10.65 20.83 22.50
C GLU A 210 -9.80 20.81 21.23
N THR A 211 -8.50 20.59 21.44
CA THR A 211 -7.54 20.37 20.36
C THR A 211 -6.89 19.00 20.48
N LEU A 212 -7.07 18.18 19.46
CA LEU A 212 -6.40 16.90 19.32
C LEU A 212 -5.10 17.07 18.52
N THR A 213 -4.02 16.46 19.01
CA THR A 213 -2.79 16.27 18.23
C THR A 213 -2.48 14.78 18.12
N ARG A 214 -2.27 14.30 16.89
CA ARG A 214 -1.86 12.93 16.59
C ARG A 214 -0.57 12.98 15.79
N ALA A 215 0.34 12.05 16.07
CA ALA A 215 1.58 11.92 15.32
C ALA A 215 1.75 10.51 14.77
N PHE A 216 2.28 10.41 13.56
CA PHE A 216 2.56 9.17 12.87
C PHE A 216 4.01 9.17 12.40
N TYR A 217 4.70 8.07 12.63
CA TYR A 217 6.03 7.81 12.07
C TYR A 217 5.89 7.00 10.79
N ILE A 218 6.54 7.40 9.71
CA ILE A 218 6.72 6.59 8.50
C ILE A 218 8.10 5.95 8.47
N ALA A 219 8.17 4.64 8.24
CA ALA A 219 9.43 3.87 8.17
C ALA A 219 10.37 4.36 7.05
N ASP A 220 11.68 4.28 7.27
CA ASP A 220 12.69 4.78 6.32
C ASP A 220 12.68 4.06 4.97
N ASP A 221 12.29 2.80 4.96
CA ASP A 221 12.22 1.93 3.79
C ASP A 221 10.82 1.91 3.14
N ALA A 222 9.92 2.80 3.57
CA ALA A 222 8.55 2.87 3.07
C ALA A 222 8.51 3.04 1.55
N LYS A 223 7.69 2.21 0.90
CA LYS A 223 7.48 2.24 -0.55
C LYS A 223 6.35 3.20 -0.91
N GLU A 224 6.46 3.85 -2.06
CA GLU A 224 5.52 4.89 -2.50
C GLU A 224 4.05 4.44 -2.44
N LEU A 225 3.73 3.24 -2.96
CA LEU A 225 2.36 2.68 -2.96
C LEU A 225 1.83 2.28 -1.58
N GLU A 226 2.68 2.30 -0.56
CA GLU A 226 2.30 2.01 0.81
C GLU A 226 2.16 3.26 1.67
N SER A 227 2.62 4.40 1.15
CA SER A 227 2.92 5.61 1.91
C SER A 227 1.79 6.65 1.87
N THR A 228 0.56 6.21 1.60
CA THR A 228 -0.61 7.09 1.63
C THR A 228 -1.31 7.00 2.99
N LEU A 229 -1.30 8.09 3.74
CA LEU A 229 -2.05 8.25 4.98
C LEU A 229 -3.28 9.12 4.72
N SER A 230 -4.45 8.64 5.13
CA SER A 230 -5.73 9.34 5.03
C SER A 230 -6.28 9.65 6.41
N LEU A 231 -6.86 10.83 6.54
CA LEU A 231 -7.35 11.40 7.79
C LEU A 231 -8.76 11.94 7.54
N GLY A 232 -9.65 11.74 8.49
CA GLY A 232 -11.01 12.25 8.41
C GLY A 232 -11.48 12.77 9.76
N VAL A 233 -12.31 13.80 9.75
CA VAL A 233 -12.94 14.36 10.94
C VAL A 233 -14.43 14.46 10.65
N TYR A 234 -15.25 13.79 11.44
CA TYR A 234 -16.69 13.72 11.23
C TYR A 234 -17.42 13.98 12.55
N ASP A 235 -18.58 14.60 12.47
CA ASP A 235 -19.47 14.72 13.61
C ASP A 235 -20.01 13.34 14.04
N GLU A 236 -20.16 13.11 15.35
CA GLU A 236 -20.66 11.84 15.87
C GLU A 236 -22.15 11.59 15.63
N GLY A 237 -22.96 12.65 15.44
CA GLY A 237 -24.43 12.59 15.43
C GLY A 237 -25.14 13.05 14.15
N VAL A 238 -24.42 13.66 13.19
CA VAL A 238 -24.93 14.38 12.00
C VAL A 238 -25.27 15.86 12.29
N ALA A 239 -24.25 16.63 12.70
CA ALA A 239 -24.27 18.08 12.81
C ALA A 239 -23.19 18.75 11.94
N GLU A 240 -23.17 20.09 11.92
CA GLU A 240 -22.14 20.88 11.25
C GLU A 240 -20.79 20.72 11.97
N SER A 241 -19.74 20.36 11.23
CA SER A 241 -18.36 20.39 11.69
C SER A 241 -17.78 21.79 11.46
N ASP A 242 -17.36 22.47 12.53
CA ASP A 242 -16.51 23.66 12.48
C ASP A 242 -15.17 23.32 13.13
N ILE A 243 -14.14 23.15 12.32
CA ILE A 243 -12.83 22.67 12.78
C ILE A 243 -11.70 23.49 12.17
N THR A 244 -10.56 23.52 12.86
CA THR A 244 -9.30 24.02 12.32
C THR A 244 -8.32 22.86 12.24
N VAL A 245 -7.76 22.61 11.05
CA VAL A 245 -6.89 21.46 10.79
C VAL A 245 -5.52 21.90 10.28
N SER A 246 -4.48 21.25 10.81
CA SER A 246 -3.12 21.29 10.28
C SER A 246 -2.62 19.86 10.03
N LEU A 247 -1.94 19.65 8.92
CA LEU A 247 -1.28 18.40 8.57
C LEU A 247 0.10 18.70 8.01
N LYS A 248 1.13 18.31 8.75
CA LYS A 248 2.52 18.72 8.53
C LYS A 248 3.47 17.54 8.66
N GLN A 249 4.61 17.63 7.99
CA GLN A 249 5.68 16.64 8.01
C GLN A 249 6.98 17.26 8.56
N TYR A 250 7.74 16.49 9.34
CA TYR A 250 8.93 16.92 10.05
C TYR A 250 10.04 15.86 10.02
N GLU A 251 11.29 16.31 10.21
CA GLU A 251 12.52 15.52 10.32
C GLU A 251 13.24 15.73 11.67
#